data_AF-A0A9C8GKA1-F1
#
_entry.id   AF-A0A9C8GKA1-F1
#
_cell.length_a   1.000
_cell.length_b   1.000
_cell.length_c   1.000
_cell.angle_alpha   90.00
_cell.angle_beta   90.00
_cell.angle_gamma   90.00
#
_symmetry.space_group_name_H-M   'P 1'
#
loop_
_entity.id
_entity.type
_entity.pdbx_description
1 polymer ?
#
loop_
_entity_poly.entity_id
_entity_poly.type
_entity_poly.pdbx_seq_one_letter_code
_entity_poly.pdbx_strand_id
1 'polypeptide(L)'
;MRIQNKYLPINPDLVWDYDIPPDEQQSEAFRRWYVGRVLTRGGADDIQEISLATIHAYLPHISLPSRIRRFWEWYFSLADVRERLGTTDRSTT
;
A
#
# COMPACT_ATOMS: atom_id res chain seq x y z
N MET A 1 -12.88 4.27 -9.00
CA MET A 1 -12.26 3.78 -7.76
C MET A 1 -11.61 4.98 -7.08
N ARG A 2 -12.17 5.46 -5.95
CA ARG A 2 -11.64 6.62 -5.22
C ARG A 2 -10.70 6.11 -4.14
N ILE A 3 -9.40 6.37 -4.29
CA ILE A 3 -8.43 6.13 -3.22
C ILE A 3 -8.68 7.24 -2.20
N GLN A 4 -9.25 6.91 -1.04
CA GLN A 4 -9.74 7.86 -0.03
C GLN A 4 -8.63 8.53 0.81
N ASN A 5 -7.35 8.23 0.59
CA ASN A 5 -6.26 8.88 1.32
C ASN A 5 -5.40 9.72 0.38
N LYS A 6 -5.39 11.03 0.61
CA LYS A 6 -4.59 12.00 -0.17
C LYS A 6 -3.08 11.84 0.12
N TYR A 7 -2.74 11.26 1.26
CA TYR A 7 -1.37 11.02 1.76
C TYR A 7 -1.23 9.63 2.37
N LEU A 8 -0.01 9.10 2.42
CA LEU A 8 0.35 7.86 3.11
C LEU A 8 1.16 8.20 4.36
N PRO A 9 0.92 7.53 5.51
CA PRO A 9 1.82 7.62 6.64
C PRO A 9 3.19 7.04 6.25
N ILE A 10 4.24 7.86 6.37
CA ILE A 10 5.60 7.49 5.95
C ILE A 10 6.41 7.08 7.18
N ASN A 11 6.93 5.85 7.16
CA ASN A 11 7.94 5.39 8.10
C ASN A 11 9.32 5.88 7.62
N PRO A 12 9.98 6.81 8.35
CA PRO A 12 11.27 7.36 7.95
C PRO A 12 12.38 6.30 7.87
N ASP A 13 12.29 5.20 8.63
CA ASP A 13 13.29 4.12 8.60
C ASP A 13 13.32 3.38 7.26
N LEU A 14 12.22 3.43 6.49
CA LEU A 14 12.17 2.87 5.14
C LEU A 14 12.71 3.85 4.09
N VAL A 15 12.86 5.14 4.41
CA VAL A 15 13.16 6.21 3.46
C VAL A 15 14.29 7.15 3.90
N TRP A 16 15.16 6.67 4.78
CA TRP A 16 16.32 7.42 5.31
C TRP A 16 17.26 8.00 4.23
N ASP A 17 17.19 7.48 3.00
CA ASP A 17 17.96 7.88 1.82
C ASP A 17 17.24 8.90 0.93
N TYR A 18 16.11 9.48 1.37
CA TYR A 18 15.24 10.31 0.54
C TYR A 18 14.69 11.53 1.29
N ASP A 19 14.51 12.64 0.57
CA ASP A 19 13.73 13.78 1.07
C ASP A 19 12.24 13.41 1.06
N ILE A 20 11.65 13.31 2.25
CA ILE A 20 10.23 12.96 2.40
C ILE A 20 9.39 14.22 2.10
N PRO A 21 8.56 14.21 1.04
CA PRO A 21 7.68 15.33 0.78
C PRO A 21 6.64 15.46 1.91
N PRO A 22 6.24 16.69 2.28
CA PRO A 22 5.12 16.90 3.18
C PRO A 22 3.86 16.18 2.69
N ASP A 23 2.97 15.78 3.60
CA ASP A 23 1.77 14.99 3.29
C ASP A 23 0.94 15.55 2.13
N GLU A 24 0.76 16.87 2.08
CA GLU A 24 0.01 17.57 1.04
C GLU A 24 0.68 17.56 -0.34
N GLN A 25 1.97 17.18 -0.40
CA GLN A 25 2.81 17.18 -1.59
C GLN A 25 3.23 15.77 -2.04
N GLN A 26 2.71 14.72 -1.39
CA GLN A 26 2.96 13.35 -1.83
C GLN A 26 2.35 13.13 -3.23
N SER A 27 3.22 13.07 -4.25
CA SER A 27 2.81 12.80 -5.62
C SER A 27 2.37 11.35 -5.78
N GLU A 28 1.60 11.07 -6.82
CA GLU A 28 1.18 9.69 -7.15
C GLU A 28 2.38 8.77 -7.43
N ALA A 29 3.43 9.31 -8.06
CA ALA A 29 4.67 8.58 -8.30
C ALA A 29 5.38 8.22 -6.98
N PHE A 30 5.43 9.17 -6.04
CA PHE A 30 5.99 8.93 -4.71
C PHE A 30 5.19 7.87 -3.94
N ARG A 31 3.85 7.96 -3.93
CA ARG A 31 3.00 6.98 -3.25
C ARG A 31 3.19 5.58 -3.80
N ARG A 32 3.24 5.41 -5.13
CA ARG A 32 3.53 4.12 -5.79
C ARG A 32 4.88 3.56 -5.38
N TRP A 33 5.92 4.41 -5.42
CA TRP A 33 7.25 4.02 -5.00
C TRP A 33 7.30 3.60 -3.52
N TYR A 34 6.67 4.37 -2.64
CA TYR A 34 6.67 4.11 -1.21
C TYR A 34 5.91 2.82 -0.87
N VAL A 35 4.73 2.59 -1.45
CA VAL A 35 4.02 1.31 -1.31
C VAL A 35 4.91 0.16 -1.78
N GLY A 36 5.57 0.27 -2.94
CA GLY A 36 6.49 -0.76 -3.41
C GLY A 36 7.63 -1.07 -2.43
N ARG A 37 8.11 -0.04 -1.73
CA ARG A 37 9.16 -0.14 -0.71
C ARG A 37 8.66 -0.84 0.55
N VAL A 38 7.48 -0.47 1.06
CA VAL A 38 6.81 -1.17 2.17
C VAL A 38 6.63 -2.65 1.85
N LEU A 39 6.13 -2.99 0.65
CA LEU A 39 5.90 -4.39 0.28
C LEU A 39 7.19 -5.21 0.11
N THR A 40 8.34 -4.55 -0.05
CA THR A 40 9.64 -5.21 -0.26
C THR A 40 10.47 -5.26 1.02
N ARG A 41 10.35 -4.26 1.90
CA ARG A 41 11.25 -4.04 3.05
C ARG A 41 10.53 -3.77 4.38
N GLY A 42 9.24 -3.44 4.34
CA GLY A 42 8.45 -3.11 5.52
C GLY A 42 8.01 -4.34 6.32
N GLY A 43 7.63 -4.10 7.56
CA GLY A 43 7.08 -5.07 8.49
C GLY A 43 5.55 -5.07 8.51
N ALA A 44 4.99 -5.84 9.45
CA ALA A 44 3.54 -5.93 9.65
C ALA A 44 2.92 -4.58 10.04
N ASP A 45 3.62 -3.79 10.87
CA ASP A 45 3.15 -2.48 11.31
C ASP A 45 3.06 -1.49 10.13
N ASP A 46 4.05 -1.48 9.23
CA ASP A 46 4.02 -0.64 8.02
C ASP A 46 2.85 -1.00 7.10
N ILE A 47 2.57 -2.30 6.95
CA ILE A 47 1.44 -2.83 6.18
C ILE A 47 0.11 -2.40 6.80
N GLN A 48 0.02 -2.43 8.13
CA GLN A 48 -1.17 -2.00 8.86
C GLN A 48 -1.42 -0.50 8.69
N GLU A 49 -0.38 0.32 8.82
CA GLU A 49 -0.44 1.78 8.68
C GLU A 49 -0.94 2.22 7.29
N ILE A 50 -0.43 1.62 6.21
CA ILE A 50 -0.91 1.96 4.86
C ILE A 50 -2.26 1.30 4.52
N SER A 51 -2.64 0.26 5.26
CA SER A 51 -3.80 -0.62 5.06
C SER A 51 -3.73 -1.55 3.83
N LEU A 52 -4.33 -2.73 3.99
CA LEU A 52 -4.46 -3.73 2.91
C LEU A 52 -5.30 -3.23 1.72
N ALA A 53 -6.28 -2.36 1.96
CA ALA A 53 -7.11 -1.79 0.89
C ALA A 53 -6.28 -0.87 -0.03
N THR A 54 -5.44 -0.01 0.55
CA THR A 54 -4.50 0.81 -0.22
C THR A 54 -3.52 -0.07 -0.98
N ILE A 55 -2.91 -1.07 -0.32
CA ILE A 55 -1.97 -1.97 -0.98
C ILE A 55 -2.62 -2.64 -2.19
N HIS A 56 -3.83 -3.18 -2.04
CA HIS A 56 -4.57 -3.81 -3.12
C HIS A 56 -4.85 -2.85 -4.28
N ALA A 57 -5.20 -1.59 -3.98
CA ALA A 57 -5.41 -0.56 -5.00
C ALA A 57 -4.14 -0.19 -5.78
N TYR A 58 -2.98 -0.16 -5.11
CA TYR A 58 -1.70 0.21 -5.73
C TYR A 58 -0.99 -0.96 -6.43
N LEU A 59 -1.25 -2.20 -6.02
CA LEU A 59 -0.54 -3.40 -6.50
C LEU A 59 -0.46 -3.55 -8.04
N PRO A 60 -1.52 -3.21 -8.83
CA PRO A 60 -1.45 -3.25 -10.30
C PRO A 60 -0.57 -2.16 -10.91
N HIS A 61 -0.20 -1.13 -10.15
CA HIS A 61 0.45 0.09 -10.64
C HIS A 61 1.91 0.27 -10.19
N ILE A 62 2.45 -0.70 -9.45
CA ILE A 62 3.79 -0.65 -8.87
C ILE A 62 4.69 -1.74 -9.47
N SER A 63 5.97 -1.46 -9.70
CA SER A 63 6.93 -2.49 -10.11
C SER A 63 7.49 -3.18 -8.86
N LEU A 64 7.43 -4.51 -8.81
CA LEU A 64 7.88 -5.31 -7.68
C LEU A 64 8.72 -6.49 -8.17
N PRO A 65 9.69 -6.97 -7.36
CA PRO A 65 10.33 -8.26 -7.61
C PRO A 65 9.29 -9.36 -7.76
N SER A 66 9.45 -10.25 -8.76
CA SER A 66 8.42 -11.22 -9.15
C SER A 66 7.94 -12.11 -8.00
N ARG A 67 8.84 -12.49 -7.09
CA ARG A 67 8.50 -13.30 -5.90
C ARG A 67 7.56 -12.55 -4.95
N ILE A 68 7.84 -11.28 -4.70
CA ILE A 68 7.03 -10.42 -3.82
C ILE A 68 5.67 -10.14 -4.46
N ARG A 69 5.66 -9.80 -5.76
CA ARG A 69 4.43 -9.65 -6.54
C ARG A 69 3.53 -10.88 -6.42
N ARG A 70 4.07 -12.06 -6.71
CA ARG A 70 3.32 -13.33 -6.69
C ARG A 70 2.76 -13.63 -5.31
N PHE A 71 3.50 -13.34 -4.26
CA PHE A 71 3.01 -13.50 -2.89
C PHE A 71 1.77 -12.63 -2.63
N TRP A 72 1.84 -11.34 -2.96
CA TRP A 72 0.72 -10.42 -2.73
C TRP A 72 -0.49 -10.74 -3.60
N GLU A 73 -0.28 -11.07 -4.87
CA GLU A 73 -1.35 -11.50 -5.77
C GLU A 73 -2.04 -12.78 -5.26
N TRP A 74 -1.26 -13.75 -4.76
CA TRP A 74 -1.82 -14.94 -4.10
C TRP A 74 -2.59 -14.57 -2.82
N TYR A 75 -2.02 -13.75 -1.95
CA TYR A 75 -2.66 -13.35 -0.69
C TYR A 75 -4.02 -12.68 -0.94
N PHE A 76 -4.09 -11.73 -1.87
CA PHE A 76 -5.35 -11.06 -2.24
C PHE A 76 -6.32 -11.95 -3.03
N SER A 77 -5.87 -13.10 -3.55
CA SER A 77 -6.75 -14.09 -4.17
C SER A 77 -7.52 -14.95 -3.16
N LEU A 78 -7.08 -15.01 -1.91
CA LEU A 78 -7.72 -15.80 -0.85
C LEU A 78 -9.13 -15.28 -0.55
N ALA A 79 -10.11 -16.19 -0.43
CA ALA A 79 -11.52 -15.84 -0.24
C ALA A 79 -11.75 -14.94 0.98
N ASP A 80 -11.19 -15.30 2.13
CA ASP A 80 -11.31 -14.55 3.38
C ASP A 80 -10.71 -13.14 3.28
N VAL A 81 -9.63 -12.98 2.52
CA VAL A 81 -9.00 -11.67 2.31
C VAL A 81 -9.89 -10.80 1.42
N ARG A 82 -10.47 -11.38 0.38
CA ARG A 82 -11.42 -10.67 -0.50
C ARG A 82 -12.68 -10.25 0.25
N GLU A 83 -13.19 -11.09 1.14
CA GLU A 83 -14.35 -10.75 1.98
C GLU A 83 -14.04 -9.58 2.92
N ARG A 84 -12.88 -9.59 3.58
CA ARG A 84 -12.42 -8.48 4.43
C ARG A 84 -12.30 -7.18 3.66
N LEU A 85 -11.73 -7.21 2.45
CA LEU A 85 -11.64 -6.04 1.58
C LEU A 85 -13.02 -5.51 1.15
N GLY A 86 -13.94 -6.41 0.78
CA GLY A 86 -15.31 -6.03 0.38
C GLY A 86 -16.16 -5.47 1.53
N THR A 87 -15.83 -5.82 2.77
CA THR A 87 -16.53 -5.32 3.97
C THR A 87 -16.10 -3.88 4.29
N THR A 88 -14.83 -3.54 4.11
CA THR A 88 -14.30 -2.19 4.36
C THR A 88 -14.95 -1.13 3.45
N ASP A 89 -15.32 -1.46 2.22
CA ASP A 89 -16.00 -0.53 1.29
C ASP A 89 -17.45 -0.18 1.71
N ARG A 90 -18.10 -1.01 2.55
CA ARG A 90 -19.50 -0.82 2.96
C ARG A 90 -19.69 -0.02 4.26
N SER A 91 -18.64 0.18 5.05
CA SER A 91 -18.74 0.84 6.37
C SER A 91 -18.57 2.36 6.32
N THR A 92 -18.28 2.93 5.15
CA THR A 92 -18.31 4.39 4.88
C THR A 92 -19.58 4.75 4.12
N THR A 93 -20.71 4.87 4.80
CA THR A 93 -21.93 5.56 4.33
C THR A 93 -22.57 6.25 5.52
#